data_AF-A0A7V5G0G2-F1
#
_entry.id   AF-A0A7V5G0G2-F1
#
_cell.length_a   1.000
_cell.length_b   1.000
_cell.length_c   1.000
_cell.angle_alpha   90.00
_cell.angle_beta   90.00
_cell.angle_gamma   90.00
#
_symmetry.space_group_name_H-M   'P 1'
#
loop_
_entity.id
_entity.type
_entity.pdbx_description
1 polymer ?
#
loop_
_entity_poly.entity_id
_entity_poly.type
_entity_poly.pdbx_seq_one_letter_code
_entity_poly.pdbx_strand_id
1 'polypeptide(L)'
;MEYLLVFFDALVDLSNAMAPFIMIGLLFAGLMHELIPQTLVTKHLGQQNIWSVIKSTLFGIPLPVCSCGVIPLASSLKKSGASKGS
;
A
#
# COMPACT_ATOMS: atom_id res chain seq x y z
N MET A 1 -30.17 -0.18 22.57
CA MET A 1 -29.91 1.09 21.85
C MET A 1 -28.52 1.64 22.16
N GLU A 2 -28.01 1.53 23.38
CA GLU A 2 -26.66 2.00 23.76
C GLU A 2 -25.49 1.32 23.04
N TYR A 3 -25.57 0.00 22.81
CA TYR A 3 -24.54 -0.73 22.05
C TYR A 3 -24.32 -0.18 20.64
N LEU A 4 -25.36 0.39 20.03
CA LEU A 4 -25.31 0.91 18.67
C LEU A 4 -24.59 2.26 18.61
N LEU A 5 -24.70 3.08 19.66
CA LEU A 5 -23.96 4.34 19.80
C LEU A 5 -22.50 4.10 20.15
N VAL A 6 -22.20 3.15 21.04
CA VAL A 6 -20.80 2.76 21.37
C VAL A 6 -20.08 2.22 20.14
N PHE A 7 -20.76 1.42 19.31
CA PHE A 7 -20.20 0.92 18.07
C PHE A 7 -19.88 2.06 17.07
N PHE A 8 -20.76 3.05 16.96
CA PHE A 8 -20.55 4.21 16.08
C PHE A 8 -19.41 5.11 16.57
N ASP A 9 -19.31 5.33 17.88
CA ASP A 9 -18.27 6.15 18.49
C ASP A 9 -16.89 5.51 18.31
N ALA A 10 -16.78 4.20 18.56
CA ALA A 10 -15.55 3.44 18.32
C ALA A 10 -15.12 3.47 16.84
N LEU A 11 -16.07 3.37 15.90
CA LEU A 11 -15.78 3.47 14.46
C LEU A 11 -15.20 4.83 14.07
N VAL A 12 -15.78 5.92 14.59
CA VAL A 12 -15.33 7.29 14.31
C VAL A 12 -13.96 7.53 14.92
N ASP A 13 -13.73 7.06 16.15
CA ASP A 13 -12.45 7.21 16.85
C ASP A 13 -11.31 6.49 16.10
N LEU A 14 -11.53 5.23 15.71
CA LEU A 14 -10.60 4.45 14.89
C LEU A 14 -10.33 5.13 13.53
N SER A 15 -11.37 5.64 12.87
CA SER A 15 -11.22 6.32 11.58
C SER A 15 -10.39 7.59 11.70
N ASN A 16 -10.65 8.40 12.72
CA ASN A 16 -9.94 9.66 12.95
C ASN A 16 -8.48 9.42 13.37
N ALA A 17 -8.21 8.37 14.14
CA ALA A 17 -6.86 7.97 14.51
C ALA A 17 -6.03 7.49 13.30
N MET A 18 -6.64 6.75 12.35
CA MET A 18 -5.92 6.22 11.18
C MET A 18 -5.81 7.20 10.00
N ALA A 19 -6.76 8.12 9.86
CA ALA A 19 -6.79 9.10 8.77
C ALA A 19 -5.47 9.87 8.56
N PRO A 20 -4.81 10.46 9.58
CA PRO A 20 -3.57 11.20 9.37
C PRO A 20 -2.42 10.29 8.93
N PHE A 21 -2.34 9.06 9.45
CA PHE A 21 -1.32 8.10 9.05
C PHE A 21 -1.48 7.64 7.60
N ILE A 22 -2.72 7.38 7.16
CA ILE A 22 -3.01 7.02 5.77
C ILE A 22 -2.70 8.20 4.84
N MET A 23 -3.09 9.43 5.22
CA MET A 23 -2.77 10.64 4.45
C MET A 23 -1.25 10.78 4.24
N ILE A 24 -0.46 10.66 5.31
CA ILE A 24 1.01 10.74 5.21
C ILE A 24 1.58 9.59 4.37
N GLY A 25 1.08 8.36 4.57
CA GLY A 25 1.51 7.20 3.79
C GLY A 25 1.20 7.31 2.31
N LEU A 26 0.01 7.82 1.95
CA LEU A 26 -0.39 8.06 0.56
C LEU A 26 0.43 9.17 -0.07
N LEU A 27 0.70 10.24 0.69
CA LEU A 27 1.51 11.36 0.22
C LEU A 27 2.95 10.90 -0.05
N PHE A 28 3.55 10.13 0.86
CA PHE A 28 4.88 9.55 0.64
C PHE A 28 4.91 8.56 -0.52
N ALA A 29 3.88 7.71 -0.64
CA ALA A 29 3.75 6.77 -1.76
C ALA A 29 3.60 7.49 -3.11
N GLY A 30 2.85 8.60 -3.14
CA GLY A 30 2.70 9.46 -4.32
C GLY A 30 3.99 10.17 -4.70
N LEU A 31 4.74 10.70 -3.73
CA LEU A 31 6.07 11.24 -3.98
C LEU A 31 7.01 10.16 -4.52
N MET A 32 7.06 8.99 -3.89
CA MET A 32 7.88 7.87 -4.37
C MET A 32 7.48 7.45 -5.79
N HIS A 33 6.19 7.47 -6.13
CA HIS A 33 5.73 7.16 -7.49
C HIS A 33 6.27 8.14 -8.54
N GLU A 34 6.32 9.43 -8.22
CA GLU A 34 6.87 10.44 -9.13
C GLU A 34 8.40 10.39 -9.20
N LEU A 35 9.07 10.11 -8.06
CA LEU A 35 10.53 9.95 -8.02
C LEU A 35 11.01 8.65 -8.70
N ILE A 36 10.19 7.60 -8.74
CA ILE A 36 10.54 6.31 -9.32
C ILE A 36 9.90 6.19 -10.71
N PRO A 37 10.65 6.44 -11.81
CA PRO A 37 10.10 6.35 -13.14
C PRO A 37 9.61 4.93 -13.44
N GLN A 38 8.45 4.83 -14.07
CA GLN A 38 7.80 3.58 -14.52
C GLN A 38 8.74 2.66 -15.30
N THR A 39 9.78 3.21 -15.96
CA THR A 39 10.82 2.47 -16.68
C THR A 39 11.74 1.65 -15.78
N LEU A 40 12.02 2.10 -14.54
CA LEU A 40 12.77 1.31 -13.56
C LEU A 40 11.90 0.22 -12.94
N VAL A 41 10.62 0.50 -12.67
CA VAL A 41 9.66 -0.49 -12.17
C VAL A 41 9.42 -1.57 -13.20
N THR A 42 9.20 -1.25 -14.47
CA THR A 42 9.05 -2.27 -15.52
C THR A 42 10.33 -3.04 -15.80
N LYS A 43 11.51 -2.39 -15.76
CA LYS A 43 12.81 -3.07 -15.97
C LYS A 43 13.22 -3.98 -14.81
N HIS A 44 12.91 -3.64 -13.56
CA HIS A 44 13.30 -4.43 -12.37
C HIS A 44 12.17 -5.30 -11.79
N LEU A 45 10.93 -4.84 -11.86
CA LEU A 45 9.73 -5.46 -11.26
C LEU A 45 8.71 -5.96 -12.32
N GLY A 46 8.84 -5.58 -13.59
CA GLY A 46 7.92 -5.96 -14.67
C GLY A 46 8.39 -7.11 -15.57
N GLN A 47 9.65 -7.55 -15.48
CA GLN A 47 10.09 -8.75 -16.19
C GLN A 47 9.44 -9.99 -15.57
N GLN A 48 8.97 -10.92 -16.43
CA GLN A 48 8.38 -12.22 -16.08
C GLN A 48 9.43 -13.22 -15.56
N ASN A 49 10.41 -12.73 -14.81
CA ASN A 49 11.56 -13.48 -14.35
C ASN A 49 11.49 -13.65 -12.82
N ILE A 50 11.92 -14.81 -12.32
CA ILE A 50 11.85 -15.18 -10.89
C ILE A 50 12.59 -14.16 -10.01
N TRP A 51 13.63 -13.53 -10.55
CA TRP A 51 14.38 -12.44 -9.91
C TRP A 51 13.54 -11.19 -9.60
N SER A 52 12.52 -10.90 -10.40
CA SER A 52 11.58 -9.80 -10.18
C SER A 52 10.70 -10.06 -8.95
N VAL A 53 10.22 -11.30 -8.81
CA VAL A 53 9.41 -11.75 -7.67
C VAL A 53 10.22 -11.70 -6.38
N ILE A 54 11.47 -12.22 -6.40
CA ILE A 54 12.36 -12.21 -5.22
C ILE A 54 12.62 -10.77 -4.74
N LYS A 55 12.93 -9.84 -5.66
CA LYS A 55 13.16 -8.43 -5.31
C LYS A 55 11.91 -7.75 -4.76
N SER A 56 10.74 -8.00 -5.34
CA SER A 56 9.46 -7.46 -4.86
C SER A 56 9.14 -7.96 -3.46
N THR A 57 9.31 -9.27 -3.22
CA THR A 57 9.08 -9.88 -1.90
C THR A 57 10.05 -9.37 -0.86
N LEU A 58 11.34 -9.20 -1.19
CA LEU A 58 12.34 -8.67 -0.25
C LEU A 58 12.02 -7.23 0.16
N PHE A 59 11.45 -6.43 -0.74
CA PHE A 59 10.96 -5.09 -0.43
C PHE A 59 9.62 -5.11 0.32
N GLY A 60 8.76 -6.09 0.10
CA GLY A 60 7.46 -6.22 0.79
C GLY A 60 7.54 -6.78 2.21
N ILE A 61 8.47 -7.71 2.47
CA ILE A 61 8.70 -8.33 3.80
C ILE A 61 8.85 -7.29 4.94
N PRO A 62 9.65 -6.22 4.80
CA PRO A 62 9.84 -5.25 5.88
C PRO A 62 8.69 -4.26 6.03
N LEU A 63 7.64 -4.30 5.21
CA LEU A 63 6.47 -3.43 5.34
C LEU A 63 5.32 -4.17 6.08
N PRO A 64 5.25 -4.11 7.42
CA PRO A 64 4.09 -4.60 8.16
C PRO A 64 2.91 -3.64 7.94
N VAL A 65 2.12 -3.90 6.91
CA VAL A 65 0.88 -3.17 6.63
C VAL A 65 -0.29 -3.93 7.22
N CYS A 66 -1.10 -3.28 8.04
CA CYS A 66 -2.41 -3.81 8.43
C CYS A 66 -3.36 -3.81 7.22
N SER A 67 -4.45 -4.58 7.29
CA SER A 67 -5.44 -4.70 6.21
C SER A 67 -5.97 -3.34 5.71
N CYS A 68 -6.00 -2.32 6.58
CA CYS A 68 -6.38 -0.95 6.24
C CYS A 68 -5.40 -0.27 5.26
N GLY A 69 -4.10 -0.56 5.35
CA GLY A 69 -3.06 0.05 4.53
C GLY A 69 -2.62 -0.80 3.33
N VAL A 70 -2.76 -2.13 3.39
CA VAL A 70 -2.34 -3.02 2.30
C VAL A 70 -3.18 -2.84 1.03
N ILE A 71 -4.47 -2.51 1.15
CA ILE A 71 -5.40 -2.33 0.03
C ILE A 71 -4.99 -1.14 -0.86
N PRO A 72 -4.83 0.10 -0.31
CA PRO A 72 -4.38 1.22 -1.12
C PRO A 72 -2.95 1.04 -1.65
N LEU A 73 -2.05 0.45 -0.85
CA LEU A 73 -0.69 0.14 -1.27
C LEU A 73 -0.69 -0.78 -2.49
N ALA A 74 -1.44 -1.90 -2.43
CA ALA A 74 -1.55 -2.86 -3.52
C ALA A 74 -2.16 -2.23 -4.79
N SER A 75 -3.19 -1.39 -4.63
CA SER A 75 -3.82 -0.66 -5.74
C SER A 75 -2.84 0.29 -6.44
N SER A 76 -2.05 1.03 -5.66
CA SER A 76 -1.02 1.96 -6.17
C SER A 76 0.13 1.21 -6.85
N LEU A 77 0.63 0.12 -6.26
CA LEU A 77 1.67 -0.72 -6.86
C LEU A 77 1.20 -1.34 -8.18
N LYS A 78 -0.06 -1.80 -8.25
CA LYS A 78 -0.67 -2.30 -9.48
C LYS A 78 -0.73 -1.23 -10.57
N LYS A 79 -1.13 0.00 -10.23
CA LYS A 79 -1.11 1.15 -11.17
C LYS A 79 0.32 1.51 -11.61
N SER A 80 1.31 1.22 -10.78
CA SER A 80 2.74 1.46 -11.07
C SER A 80 3.39 0.40 -11.96
N GLY A 81 2.65 -0.59 -12.45
CA GLY A 81 3.18 -1.62 -13.33
C GLY A 81 3.93 -2.75 -12.62
N ALA A 82 3.71 -2.94 -11.31
CA ALA A 82 4.24 -4.08 -10.59
C ALA A 82 3.71 -5.40 -11.20
N SER A 83 4.58 -6.41 -11.33
CA SER A 83 4.22 -7.74 -11.84
C SER A 83 3.02 -8.31 -11.08
N LYS A 84 2.14 -9.01 -11.80
CA LYS A 84 0.90 -9.61 -11.26
C LYS A 84 1.15 -10.74 -10.25
N GLY A 85 2.41 -11.12 -10.00
CA GLY A 85 2.73 -12.19 -9.07
C GLY A 85 2.09 -13.53 -9.45
N SER A 86 1.88 -13.73 -10.76
CA SER A 86 1.28 -14.91 -11.38
C SER A 86 1.95 -15.17 -12.72
#